data_AF-A0A2L0CLY3-F1
#
_entry.id   AF-A0A2L0CLY3-F1
#
_cell.length_a   1.000
_cell.length_b   1.000
_cell.length_c   1.000
_cell.angle_alpha   90.00
_cell.angle_beta   90.00
_cell.angle_gamma   90.00
#
_symmetry.space_group_name_H-M   'P 1'
#
loop_
_entity.id
_entity.type
_entity.pdbx_description
1 polymer ?
#
loop_
_entity_poly.entity_id
_entity_poly.type
_entity_poly.pdbx_seq_one_letter_code
_entity_poly.pdbx_strand_id
1 'polypeptide(L)'
;IRRGSRCSTAKAFLRPIRLRKNLHVALNAHVTRLLINPTTMRAFGVEFLRNGRRQVVLARKEVILSAGAINTPQLLMLSGIGPKAQLEKFKIPVLKALPVGENLQDHVGMGGLTFRVDQPISIVQDRFQAIPMTMQYVINGRGPMTTLGGVEGLAFVNTKLANRTWPDIQFHMAPASINSDAGARVRKVLGLTEELYNTVYRPIANKDVWTLMPLLLRPRSRGWVRLQSASPFDAPLINANYFADQFDVQTLVEGAKIAIKISEAQAFKQFGSRLHRIPFPNCRQHKYASDKYWECHIRT
;
A
#
# COMPACT_ATOMS: atom_id res chain seq x y z
N ILE A 1 13.41 7.09 -8.61
CA ILE A 1 13.45 6.86 -10.08
C ILE A 1 14.86 7.14 -10.58
N ARG A 2 15.35 6.48 -11.65
CA ARG A 2 16.66 6.80 -12.25
C ARG A 2 16.54 6.73 -13.77
N ARG A 3 16.67 7.89 -14.44
CA ARG A 3 16.49 8.06 -15.91
C ARG A 3 15.14 7.52 -16.41
N GLY A 4 14.04 8.02 -15.84
CA GLY A 4 12.68 7.62 -16.24
C GLY A 4 12.25 6.20 -15.83
N SER A 5 13.17 5.33 -15.37
CA SER A 5 12.83 3.96 -14.99
C SER A 5 12.83 3.71 -13.48
N ARG A 6 12.09 2.68 -13.07
CA ARG A 6 12.15 2.12 -11.70
C ARG A 6 13.59 1.84 -11.28
N CYS A 7 13.94 2.31 -10.09
CA CYS A 7 15.21 2.00 -9.42
C CYS A 7 14.88 1.35 -8.08
N SER A 8 14.82 0.01 -8.07
CA SER A 8 14.61 -0.76 -6.84
C SER A 8 15.88 -0.84 -6.00
N THR A 9 15.77 -1.26 -4.74
CA THR A 9 16.90 -1.55 -3.85
C THR A 9 17.90 -2.52 -4.48
N ALA A 10 17.41 -3.57 -5.17
CA ALA A 10 18.27 -4.49 -5.90
C ALA A 10 19.08 -3.79 -7.01
N LYS A 11 18.47 -2.88 -7.78
CA LYS A 11 19.14 -2.14 -8.85
C LYS A 11 20.11 -1.07 -8.32
N ALA A 12 19.78 -0.45 -7.19
CA ALA A 12 20.57 0.59 -6.56
C ALA A 12 21.77 0.02 -5.79
N PHE A 13 21.57 -1.06 -5.03
CA PHE A 13 22.54 -1.53 -4.04
C PHE A 13 23.14 -2.89 -4.33
N LEU A 14 22.36 -3.87 -4.83
CA LEU A 14 22.87 -5.25 -5.04
C LEU A 14 23.58 -5.41 -6.39
N ARG A 15 22.97 -4.94 -7.48
CA ARG A 15 23.53 -5.08 -8.84
C ARG A 15 24.94 -4.48 -8.99
N PRO A 16 25.24 -3.28 -8.46
CA PRO A 16 26.57 -2.68 -8.63
C PRO A 16 27.69 -3.47 -7.94
N ILE A 17 27.39 -4.20 -6.87
CA ILE A 17 28.40 -4.91 -6.06
C ILE A 17 28.33 -6.44 -6.23
N ARG A 18 27.56 -6.94 -7.19
CA ARG A 18 27.26 -8.37 -7.38
C ARG A 18 28.48 -9.27 -7.59
N LEU A 19 29.62 -8.69 -8.00
CA LEU A 19 30.87 -9.41 -8.26
C LEU A 19 31.83 -9.43 -7.05
N ARG A 20 31.45 -8.82 -5.93
CA ARG A 20 32.27 -8.88 -4.71
C ARG A 20 32.32 -10.32 -4.20
N LYS A 21 33.53 -10.87 -4.04
CA LYS A 21 33.76 -12.26 -3.62
C LYS A 21 33.19 -12.62 -2.24
N ASN A 22 32.95 -11.61 -1.40
CA ASN A 22 32.38 -11.77 -0.05
C ASN A 22 30.85 -11.57 0.01
N LEU A 23 30.18 -11.41 -1.13
CA LEU A 23 28.72 -11.30 -1.20
C LEU A 23 28.15 -12.45 -2.02
N HIS A 24 27.32 -13.28 -1.39
CA HIS A 24 26.61 -14.36 -2.04
C HIS A 24 25.12 -14.06 -2.04
N VAL A 25 24.48 -14.14 -3.21
CA VAL A 25 23.04 -13.92 -3.37
C VAL A 25 22.41 -15.19 -3.93
N ALA A 26 21.58 -15.85 -3.13
CA ALA A 26 20.80 -17.00 -3.56
C ALA A 26 19.38 -16.56 -3.91
N LEU A 27 19.01 -16.71 -5.19
CA LEU A 27 17.65 -16.51 -5.66
C LEU A 27 16.84 -17.81 -5.56
N ASN A 28 15.52 -17.69 -5.50
CA ASN A 28 14.58 -18.81 -5.39
C ASN A 28 14.89 -19.71 -4.18
N ALA A 29 15.31 -19.09 -3.08
CA ALA A 29 15.67 -19.73 -1.83
C ALA A 29 14.67 -19.30 -0.75
N HIS A 30 13.59 -20.08 -0.58
CA HIS A 30 12.54 -19.76 0.39
C HIS A 30 12.95 -20.22 1.78
N VAL A 31 13.25 -19.29 2.67
CA VAL A 31 13.63 -19.62 4.06
C VAL A 31 12.41 -20.20 4.77
N THR A 32 12.59 -21.37 5.39
CA THR A 32 11.51 -22.12 6.03
C THR A 32 11.60 -22.10 7.55
N ARG A 33 12.82 -21.99 8.11
CA ARG A 33 13.04 -21.97 9.55
C ARG A 33 14.41 -21.37 9.91
N LEU A 34 14.50 -20.74 11.09
CA LEU A 34 15.75 -20.35 11.73
C LEU A 34 16.27 -21.49 12.61
N LEU A 35 17.58 -21.71 12.58
CA LEU A 35 18.23 -22.70 13.43
C LEU A 35 18.72 -22.00 14.69
N ILE A 36 18.13 -22.34 15.84
CA ILE A 36 18.34 -21.66 17.12
C ILE A 36 18.62 -22.72 18.19
N ASN A 37 19.66 -22.49 18.99
CA ASN A 37 19.94 -23.36 20.13
C ASN A 37 18.91 -23.06 21.25
N PRO A 38 18.13 -24.05 21.72
CA PRO A 38 17.04 -23.82 22.68
C PRO A 38 17.52 -23.42 24.08
N THR A 39 18.77 -23.76 24.44
CA THR A 39 19.34 -23.45 25.76
C THR A 39 19.96 -22.05 25.78
N THR A 40 20.76 -21.71 24.77
CA THR A 40 21.47 -20.43 24.72
C THR A 40 20.69 -19.33 24.00
N MET A 41 19.58 -19.69 23.33
CA MET A 41 18.80 -18.81 22.45
C MET A 41 19.62 -18.15 21.33
N ARG A 42 20.76 -18.74 20.96
CA ARG A 42 21.62 -18.25 19.89
C ARG A 42 21.19 -18.83 18.54
N ALA A 43 20.89 -17.96 17.58
CA ALA A 43 20.73 -18.35 16.18
C ALA A 43 22.08 -18.72 15.57
N PHE A 44 22.15 -19.86 14.88
CA PHE A 44 23.38 -20.38 14.28
C PHE A 44 23.24 -20.73 12.80
N GLY A 45 22.07 -20.51 12.19
CA GLY A 45 21.88 -20.73 10.77
C GLY A 45 20.43 -20.58 10.32
N VAL A 46 20.20 -20.89 9.04
CA VAL A 46 18.88 -20.88 8.41
C VAL A 46 18.70 -22.14 7.57
N GLU A 47 17.48 -22.67 7.56
CA GLU A 47 17.03 -23.69 6.62
C GLU A 47 16.18 -23.03 5.53
N PHE A 48 16.45 -23.35 4.26
CA PHE A 48 15.67 -22.89 3.12
C PHE A 48 15.43 -23.99 2.09
N LEU A 49 14.36 -23.84 1.30
CA LEU A 49 14.07 -24.68 0.15
C LEU A 49 14.54 -23.99 -1.13
N ARG A 50 15.31 -24.69 -1.95
CA ARG A 50 15.71 -24.23 -3.28
C ARG A 50 15.72 -25.41 -4.25
N ASN A 51 15.06 -25.26 -5.40
CA ASN A 51 14.95 -26.29 -6.44
C ASN A 51 14.45 -27.65 -5.87
N GLY A 52 13.46 -27.61 -4.99
CA GLY A 52 12.89 -28.81 -4.34
C GLY A 52 13.77 -29.46 -3.28
N ARG A 53 14.96 -28.91 -2.98
CA ARG A 53 15.89 -29.46 -1.98
C ARG A 53 15.99 -28.54 -0.76
N ARG A 54 15.88 -29.13 0.43
CA ARG A 54 16.17 -28.44 1.69
C ARG A 54 17.67 -28.27 1.84
N GLN A 55 18.09 -27.07 2.21
CA GLN A 55 19.49 -26.71 2.39
C GLN A 55 19.63 -25.90 3.68
N VAL A 56 20.80 -26.03 4.30
CA VAL A 56 21.15 -25.32 5.53
C VAL A 56 22.38 -24.46 5.28
N VAL A 57 22.34 -23.22 5.75
CA VAL A 57 23.51 -22.33 5.82
C VAL A 57 23.74 -21.94 7.27
N LEU A 58 24.96 -22.20 7.75
CA LEU A 58 25.38 -21.87 9.10
C LEU A 58 25.94 -20.45 9.16
N ALA A 59 25.63 -19.74 10.24
CA ALA A 59 26.07 -18.38 10.51
C ALA A 59 27.04 -18.37 11.70
N ARG A 60 28.25 -17.83 11.50
CA ARG A 60 29.25 -17.69 12.58
C ARG A 60 28.95 -16.54 13.54
N LYS A 61 28.31 -15.48 13.03
CA LYS A 61 28.03 -14.25 13.79
C LYS A 61 26.54 -14.09 14.04
N GLU A 62 25.79 -13.73 13.00
CA GLU A 62 24.40 -13.28 13.13
C GLU A 62 23.54 -13.77 11.97
N VAL A 63 22.23 -13.83 12.22
CA VAL A 63 21.19 -13.99 11.21
C VAL A 63 20.29 -12.76 11.30
N ILE A 64 20.15 -12.02 10.20
CA ILE A 64 19.34 -10.80 10.13
C ILE A 64 18.12 -11.07 9.26
N LEU A 65 16.93 -10.84 9.80
CA LEU A 65 15.67 -11.01 9.06
C LEU A 65 15.28 -9.74 8.33
N SER A 66 15.09 -9.86 7.02
CA SER A 66 14.63 -8.77 6.15
C SER A 66 13.48 -9.23 5.25
N ALA A 67 12.61 -10.11 5.74
CA ALA A 67 11.50 -10.70 4.97
C ALA A 67 10.26 -9.80 4.88
N GLY A 68 10.33 -8.58 5.41
CA GLY A 68 9.23 -7.61 5.42
C GLY A 68 8.26 -7.77 6.60
N ALA A 69 7.33 -6.82 6.76
CA ALA A 69 6.41 -6.76 7.89
C ALA A 69 5.46 -7.95 8.01
N ILE A 70 5.25 -8.70 6.92
CA ILE A 70 4.35 -9.85 6.86
C ILE A 70 5.10 -11.18 7.04
N ASN A 71 6.17 -11.43 6.29
CA ASN A 71 6.83 -12.75 6.31
C ASN A 71 7.85 -12.88 7.45
N THR A 72 8.42 -11.79 7.96
CA THR A 72 9.30 -11.84 9.14
C THR A 72 8.59 -12.43 10.37
N PRO A 73 7.40 -11.95 10.79
CA PRO A 73 6.72 -12.53 11.94
C PRO A 73 6.29 -13.99 11.68
N GLN A 74 5.88 -14.34 10.46
CA GLN A 74 5.59 -15.73 10.10
C GLN A 74 6.82 -16.64 10.32
N LEU A 75 7.97 -16.25 9.78
CA LEU A 75 9.21 -17.03 9.89
C LEU A 75 9.68 -17.16 11.35
N LEU A 76 9.58 -16.10 12.14
CA LEU A 76 9.87 -16.14 13.58
C LEU A 76 8.95 -17.14 14.30
N MET A 77 7.64 -17.08 14.05
CA MET A 77 6.68 -17.99 14.66
C MET A 77 6.95 -19.45 14.24
N LEU A 78 7.19 -19.73 12.96
CA LEU A 78 7.56 -21.07 12.46
C LEU A 78 8.90 -21.59 13.02
N SER A 79 9.72 -20.69 13.58
CA SER A 79 10.98 -21.00 14.25
C SER A 79 10.85 -21.05 15.77
N GLY A 80 9.62 -21.04 16.31
CA GLY A 80 9.35 -21.16 17.74
C GLY A 80 9.44 -19.85 18.54
N ILE A 81 9.48 -18.70 17.87
CA ILE A 81 9.50 -17.36 18.50
C ILE A 81 8.21 -16.61 18.16
N GLY A 82 7.31 -16.49 19.13
CA GLY A 82 6.05 -15.79 18.93
C GLY A 82 5.00 -16.09 19.99
N PRO A 83 3.73 -15.71 19.76
CA PRO A 83 2.69 -15.82 20.77
C PRO A 83 2.46 -17.28 21.14
N LYS A 84 2.59 -17.61 22.43
CA LYS A 84 2.53 -19.00 22.93
C LYS A 84 1.32 -19.78 22.37
N ALA A 85 0.13 -19.18 22.44
CA ALA A 85 -1.11 -19.79 21.94
C ALA A 85 -1.09 -20.09 20.43
N GLN A 86 -0.44 -19.24 19.62
CA GLN A 86 -0.30 -19.50 18.17
C GLN A 86 0.63 -20.69 17.92
N LEU A 87 1.76 -20.73 18.62
CA LEU A 87 2.74 -21.80 18.47
C LEU A 87 2.17 -23.15 18.90
N GLU A 88 1.50 -23.20 20.06
CA GLU A 88 0.87 -24.40 20.59
C GLU A 88 -0.26 -24.90 19.66
N LYS A 89 -1.08 -24.00 19.12
CA LYS A 89 -2.17 -24.33 18.16
C LYS A 89 -1.64 -25.14 16.97
N PHE A 90 -0.46 -24.80 16.46
CA PHE A 90 0.15 -25.46 15.31
C PHE A 90 1.25 -26.47 15.69
N LYS A 91 1.33 -26.85 16.97
CA LYS A 91 2.30 -27.82 17.51
C LYS A 91 3.76 -27.44 17.22
N ILE A 92 4.06 -26.14 17.22
CA ILE A 92 5.41 -25.62 17.05
C ILE A 92 6.05 -25.50 18.44
N PRO A 93 7.25 -26.06 18.68
CA PRO A 93 7.95 -25.89 19.95
C PRO A 93 8.17 -24.42 20.31
N VAL A 94 7.80 -24.04 21.52
CA VAL A 94 7.95 -22.67 22.02
C VAL A 94 9.37 -22.47 22.53
N LEU A 95 10.21 -21.79 21.75
CA LEU A 95 11.53 -21.35 22.20
C LEU A 95 11.44 -20.06 23.00
N LYS A 96 10.63 -19.11 22.53
CA LYS A 96 10.39 -17.85 23.24
C LYS A 96 8.99 -17.31 22.96
N ALA A 97 8.22 -17.12 24.03
CA ALA A 97 6.94 -16.45 23.97
C ALA A 97 7.14 -14.93 23.83
N LEU A 98 6.78 -14.36 22.68
CA LEU A 98 6.84 -12.93 22.39
C LEU A 98 5.61 -12.51 21.56
N PRO A 99 5.17 -11.23 21.60
CA PRO A 99 4.04 -10.74 20.81
C PRO A 99 4.40 -10.53 19.32
N VAL A 100 5.03 -11.54 18.70
CA VAL A 100 5.38 -11.49 17.27
C VAL A 100 4.12 -11.52 16.42
N GLY A 101 4.09 -10.64 15.42
CA GLY A 101 2.95 -10.49 14.52
C GLY A 101 1.86 -9.55 15.04
N GLU A 102 1.97 -9.00 16.26
CA GLU A 102 1.08 -7.93 16.71
C GLU A 102 1.49 -6.56 16.14
N ASN A 103 0.65 -5.55 16.38
CA ASN A 103 0.95 -4.14 16.11
C ASN A 103 1.20 -3.84 14.62
N LEU A 104 0.53 -4.59 13.73
CA LEU A 104 0.52 -4.29 12.30
C LEU A 104 -0.12 -2.91 12.10
N GLN A 105 0.54 -2.06 11.32
CA GLN A 105 0.10 -0.73 10.97
C GLN A 105 0.33 -0.55 9.48
N ASP A 106 -0.61 0.10 8.82
CA ASP A 106 -0.50 0.51 7.44
C ASP A 106 -1.23 1.85 7.26
N HIS A 107 -0.83 2.64 6.26
CA HIS A 107 -1.50 3.88 5.91
C HIS A 107 -2.72 3.57 5.05
N VAL A 108 -3.90 3.73 5.62
CA VAL A 108 -5.16 3.64 4.88
C VAL A 108 -5.59 5.03 4.40
N GLY A 109 -6.19 5.10 3.21
CA GLY A 109 -6.65 6.37 2.63
C GLY A 109 -8.07 6.30 2.09
N MET A 110 -8.65 7.48 1.87
CA MET A 110 -9.98 7.61 1.27
C MET A 110 -9.91 7.50 -0.25
N GLY A 111 -10.18 6.31 -0.78
CA GLY A 111 -10.25 6.09 -2.22
C GLY A 111 -11.38 6.86 -2.90
N GLY A 112 -11.19 7.26 -4.15
CA GLY A 112 -12.28 7.68 -5.02
C GLY A 112 -12.84 9.09 -4.83
N LEU A 113 -12.21 9.92 -3.98
CA LEU A 113 -12.49 11.37 -3.93
C LEU A 113 -12.09 12.04 -5.25
N THR A 114 -13.07 12.30 -6.12
CA THR A 114 -12.85 12.69 -7.51
C THR A 114 -13.33 14.11 -7.77
N PHE A 115 -12.52 14.89 -8.47
CA PHE A 115 -12.85 16.24 -8.92
C PHE A 115 -12.84 16.27 -10.43
N ARG A 116 -13.94 16.74 -11.04
CA ARG A 116 -14.05 16.96 -12.48
C ARG A 116 -13.42 18.30 -12.84
N VAL A 117 -12.81 18.37 -14.02
CA VAL A 117 -12.33 19.62 -14.63
C VAL A 117 -12.86 19.71 -16.05
N ASP A 118 -12.92 20.93 -16.59
CA ASP A 118 -13.43 21.18 -17.95
C ASP A 118 -12.31 21.19 -19.00
N GLN A 119 -11.05 21.32 -18.55
CA GLN A 119 -9.87 21.35 -19.42
C GLN A 119 -9.33 19.94 -19.69
N PRO A 120 -8.85 19.64 -20.92
CA PRO A 120 -8.35 18.33 -21.33
C PRO A 120 -6.91 18.06 -20.84
N ILE A 121 -6.65 18.28 -19.55
CA ILE A 121 -5.30 18.29 -18.95
C ILE A 121 -4.99 17.04 -18.12
N SER A 122 -5.98 16.18 -17.88
CA SER A 122 -5.80 14.97 -17.07
C SER A 122 -5.22 13.81 -17.89
N ILE A 123 -4.66 12.82 -17.18
CA ILE A 123 -4.24 11.54 -17.73
C ILE A 123 -5.50 10.71 -17.98
N VAL A 124 -5.89 10.63 -19.26
CA VAL A 124 -6.96 9.76 -19.77
C VAL A 124 -6.33 8.77 -20.73
N GLN A 125 -6.57 7.47 -20.51
CA GLN A 125 -5.87 6.41 -21.25
C GLN A 125 -6.03 6.53 -22.77
N ASP A 126 -7.22 6.90 -23.25
CA ASP A 126 -7.54 6.98 -24.68
C ASP A 126 -6.78 8.10 -25.42
N ARG A 127 -6.18 9.07 -24.72
CA ARG A 127 -5.38 10.14 -25.34
C ARG A 127 -3.96 9.71 -25.68
N PHE A 128 -3.58 8.52 -25.24
CA PHE A 128 -2.21 8.04 -25.32
C PHE A 128 -2.01 7.09 -26.49
N GLN A 129 -1.23 7.54 -27.48
CA GLN A 129 -0.79 6.68 -28.57
C GLN A 129 0.40 5.83 -28.14
N ALA A 130 0.24 4.50 -28.18
CA ALA A 130 1.21 3.56 -27.63
C ALA A 130 2.59 3.65 -28.29
N ILE A 131 2.66 3.73 -29.63
CA ILE A 131 3.93 3.71 -30.36
C ILE A 131 4.77 4.97 -30.10
N PRO A 132 4.29 6.22 -30.35
CA PRO A 132 5.11 7.41 -30.12
C PRO A 132 5.55 7.57 -28.67
N MET A 133 4.65 7.25 -27.74
CA MET A 133 4.95 7.29 -26.31
C MET A 133 6.07 6.31 -25.93
N THR A 134 5.99 5.09 -26.42
CA THR A 134 7.01 4.06 -26.16
C THR A 134 8.35 4.48 -26.72
N MET A 135 8.37 5.06 -27.93
CA MET A 135 9.61 5.55 -28.55
C MET A 135 10.25 6.69 -27.74
N GLN A 136 9.46 7.64 -27.23
CA GLN A 136 9.99 8.69 -26.34
C GLN A 136 10.61 8.13 -25.06
N TYR A 137 9.98 7.11 -24.48
CA TYR A 137 10.49 6.47 -23.27
C TYR A 137 11.78 5.69 -23.53
N VAL A 138 11.82 4.87 -24.59
CA VAL A 138 12.97 4.00 -24.90
C VAL A 138 14.19 4.81 -25.35
N ILE A 139 14.00 5.77 -26.26
CA ILE A 139 15.12 6.54 -26.82
C ILE A 139 15.56 7.63 -25.84
N ASN A 140 14.60 8.42 -25.32
CA ASN A 140 14.93 9.64 -24.59
C ASN A 140 14.83 9.49 -23.07
N GLY A 141 14.28 8.39 -22.55
CA GLY A 141 14.01 8.24 -21.12
C GLY A 141 13.04 9.28 -20.59
N ARG A 142 12.15 9.78 -21.45
CA ARG A 142 11.19 10.88 -21.21
C ARG A 142 9.80 10.51 -21.72
N GLY A 143 8.83 11.38 -21.49
CA GLY A 143 7.46 11.23 -21.97
C GLY A 143 6.55 10.51 -20.97
N PRO A 144 5.27 10.32 -21.31
CA PRO A 144 4.25 9.90 -20.35
C PRO A 144 4.56 8.60 -19.61
N MET A 145 5.26 7.62 -20.19
CA MET A 145 5.60 6.36 -19.50
C MET A 145 6.59 6.51 -18.34
N THR A 146 7.19 7.69 -18.16
CA THR A 146 8.00 7.97 -16.96
C THR A 146 7.17 8.34 -15.75
N THR A 147 5.86 8.61 -15.92
CA THR A 147 4.90 8.84 -14.82
C THR A 147 4.89 7.68 -13.85
N LEU A 148 4.64 7.98 -12.58
CA LEU A 148 4.48 6.95 -11.55
C LEU A 148 3.11 6.27 -11.59
N GLY A 149 2.23 6.69 -12.50
CA GLY A 149 0.97 6.01 -12.79
C GLY A 149 -0.12 6.24 -11.74
N GLY A 150 -0.15 7.43 -11.13
CA GLY A 150 -1.28 7.82 -10.27
C GLY A 150 -0.95 8.67 -9.05
N VAL A 151 0.32 9.04 -8.79
CA VAL A 151 0.65 10.03 -7.75
C VAL A 151 1.77 10.93 -8.26
N GLU A 152 1.42 12.18 -8.56
CA GLU A 152 2.32 13.19 -9.13
C GLU A 152 2.61 14.34 -8.16
N GLY A 153 1.79 14.49 -7.12
CA GLY A 153 1.99 15.49 -6.08
C GLY A 153 1.74 14.90 -4.69
N LEU A 154 2.49 15.42 -3.71
CA LEU A 154 2.33 15.08 -2.30
C LEU A 154 2.18 16.35 -1.48
N ALA A 155 1.34 16.30 -0.46
CA ALA A 155 1.30 17.31 0.59
C ALA A 155 1.16 16.63 1.95
N PHE A 156 1.69 17.26 2.98
CA PHE A 156 1.57 16.83 4.37
C PHE A 156 0.89 17.95 5.14
N VAL A 157 -0.22 17.63 5.80
CA VAL A 157 -1.03 18.63 6.50
C VAL A 157 -1.44 18.12 7.88
N ASN A 158 -1.74 19.09 8.75
CA ASN A 158 -2.36 18.85 10.04
C ASN A 158 -3.87 19.09 9.91
N THR A 159 -4.68 18.12 10.30
CA THR A 159 -6.10 18.37 10.58
C THR A 159 -6.25 19.12 11.91
N LYS A 160 -7.46 19.60 12.21
CA LYS A 160 -7.77 20.18 13.52
C LYS A 160 -7.65 19.18 14.68
N LEU A 161 -7.62 17.88 14.38
CA LEU A 161 -7.46 16.80 15.37
C LEU A 161 -5.99 16.49 15.67
N ALA A 162 -5.07 17.05 14.87
CA ALA A 162 -3.64 16.92 15.12
C ALA A 162 -3.28 17.67 16.40
N ASN A 163 -2.81 16.94 17.41
CA ASN A 163 -2.37 17.50 18.69
C ASN A 163 -0.83 17.56 18.79
N ARG A 164 -0.12 17.55 17.65
CA ARG A 164 1.35 17.37 17.62
C ARG A 164 2.00 18.16 16.49
N THR A 165 3.31 18.30 16.54
CA THR A 165 4.12 19.06 15.56
C THR A 165 4.32 18.36 14.22
N TRP A 166 3.66 17.22 13.98
CA TRP A 166 3.81 16.41 12.77
C TRP A 166 2.46 16.09 12.09
N PRO A 167 2.47 15.92 10.75
CA PRO A 167 1.27 15.67 9.95
C PRO A 167 0.56 14.37 10.33
N ASP A 168 -0.78 14.44 10.32
CA ASP A 168 -1.69 13.30 10.47
C ASP A 168 -2.31 12.88 9.12
N ILE A 169 -2.26 13.75 8.10
CA ILE A 169 -2.69 13.46 6.73
C ILE A 169 -1.55 13.67 5.73
N GLN A 170 -1.41 12.70 4.81
CA GLN A 170 -0.68 12.88 3.56
C GLN A 170 -1.66 12.88 2.40
N PHE A 171 -1.59 13.88 1.54
CA PHE A 171 -2.33 13.86 0.29
C PHE A 171 -1.52 13.21 -0.82
N HIS A 172 -2.17 12.32 -1.56
CA HIS A 172 -1.69 11.84 -2.86
C HIS A 172 -2.53 12.51 -3.94
N MET A 173 -1.88 13.38 -4.72
CA MET A 173 -2.51 14.04 -5.86
C MET A 173 -2.23 13.24 -7.13
N ALA A 174 -3.29 12.96 -7.89
CA ALA A 174 -3.18 12.41 -9.23
C ALA A 174 -3.93 13.29 -10.22
N PRO A 175 -3.38 13.56 -11.42
CA PRO A 175 -4.14 14.11 -12.54
C PRO A 175 -4.99 13.01 -13.21
N ALA A 176 -5.62 12.14 -12.43
CA ALA A 176 -6.44 11.02 -12.86
C ALA A 176 -7.38 10.60 -11.72
N SER A 177 -8.37 9.76 -12.01
CA SER A 177 -9.16 9.06 -11.00
C SER A 177 -9.64 7.70 -11.52
N ILE A 178 -10.54 7.03 -10.80
CA ILE A 178 -11.05 5.68 -11.08
C ILE A 178 -11.66 5.55 -12.50
N ASN A 179 -12.17 6.64 -13.07
CA ASN A 179 -12.78 6.69 -14.40
C ASN A 179 -11.77 6.87 -15.55
N SER A 180 -10.49 7.15 -15.27
CA SER A 180 -9.48 7.55 -16.26
C SER A 180 -9.08 6.46 -17.27
N ASP A 181 -9.41 5.19 -16.98
CA ASP A 181 -9.08 4.03 -17.82
C ASP A 181 -10.33 3.27 -18.29
N ALA A 182 -11.51 3.90 -18.19
CA ALA A 182 -12.80 3.30 -18.49
C ALA A 182 -13.04 1.91 -17.82
N GLY A 183 -12.38 1.65 -16.68
CA GLY A 183 -12.57 0.43 -15.90
C GLY A 183 -11.74 -0.76 -16.38
N ALA A 184 -10.79 -0.54 -17.30
CA ALA A 184 -9.95 -1.58 -17.86
C ALA A 184 -9.09 -2.30 -16.80
N ARG A 185 -8.51 -1.55 -15.85
CA ARG A 185 -7.60 -2.06 -14.82
C ARG A 185 -7.84 -1.45 -13.45
N VAL A 186 -8.04 -0.14 -13.33
CA VAL A 186 -8.11 0.59 -12.05
C VAL A 186 -9.22 0.02 -11.17
N ARG A 187 -10.40 -0.26 -11.74
CA ARG A 187 -11.51 -0.94 -11.03
C ARG A 187 -11.07 -2.25 -10.36
N LYS A 188 -10.36 -3.11 -11.12
CA LYS A 188 -9.93 -4.44 -10.66
C LYS A 188 -8.82 -4.34 -9.63
N VAL A 189 -7.85 -3.45 -9.85
CA VAL A 189 -6.70 -3.24 -8.95
C VAL A 189 -7.17 -2.70 -7.59
N LEU A 190 -8.18 -1.83 -7.58
CA LEU A 190 -8.75 -1.27 -6.36
C LEU A 190 -9.86 -2.14 -5.75
N GLY A 191 -10.20 -3.28 -6.35
CA GLY A 191 -11.22 -4.20 -5.83
C GLY A 191 -12.64 -3.63 -5.81
N LEU A 192 -12.97 -2.65 -6.66
CA LEU A 192 -14.29 -2.01 -6.66
C LEU A 192 -15.35 -2.94 -7.24
N THR A 193 -16.51 -2.99 -6.57
CA THR A 193 -17.68 -3.72 -7.07
C THR A 193 -18.17 -3.13 -8.38
N GLU A 194 -18.82 -3.95 -9.21
CA GLU A 194 -19.38 -3.50 -10.48
C GLU A 194 -20.48 -2.47 -10.27
N GLU A 195 -21.32 -2.64 -9.26
CA GLU A 195 -22.38 -1.70 -8.91
C GLU A 195 -21.82 -0.31 -8.58
N LEU A 196 -20.79 -0.24 -7.71
CA LEU A 196 -20.17 1.03 -7.34
C LEU A 196 -19.54 1.71 -8.57
N TYR A 197 -18.76 0.95 -9.35
CA TYR A 197 -18.11 1.48 -10.54
C TYR A 197 -19.11 1.98 -11.58
N ASN A 198 -20.11 1.17 -11.93
CA ASN A 198 -21.09 1.48 -12.96
C ASN A 198 -21.98 2.67 -12.56
N THR A 199 -22.26 2.82 -11.27
CA THR A 199 -23.07 3.93 -10.77
C THR A 199 -22.27 5.22 -10.72
N VAL A 200 -21.07 5.20 -10.14
CA VAL A 200 -20.34 6.42 -9.77
C VAL A 200 -19.35 6.86 -10.84
N TYR A 201 -18.58 5.93 -11.41
CA TYR A 201 -17.40 6.26 -12.22
C TYR A 201 -17.60 6.03 -13.72
N ARG A 202 -18.39 5.04 -14.13
CA ARG A 202 -18.73 4.82 -15.54
C ARG A 202 -19.41 6.02 -16.22
N PRO A 203 -20.32 6.78 -15.58
CA PRO A 203 -20.95 7.95 -16.22
C PRO A 203 -19.97 9.07 -16.55
N ILE A 204 -18.79 9.07 -15.93
CA ILE A 204 -17.70 10.02 -16.19
C ILE A 204 -16.48 9.34 -16.84
N ALA A 205 -16.66 8.14 -17.42
CA ALA A 205 -15.59 7.45 -18.12
C ALA A 205 -14.94 8.37 -19.16
N ASN A 206 -13.61 8.37 -19.20
CA ASN A 206 -12.80 9.18 -20.12
C ASN A 206 -13.02 10.70 -20.05
N LYS A 207 -13.67 11.21 -18.99
CA LYS A 207 -13.76 12.65 -18.70
C LYS A 207 -12.59 13.11 -17.85
N ASP A 208 -12.23 14.38 -17.99
CA ASP A 208 -11.13 14.95 -17.23
C ASP A 208 -11.43 15.08 -15.75
N VAL A 209 -10.49 14.55 -14.97
CA VAL A 209 -10.58 14.47 -13.53
C VAL A 209 -9.21 14.59 -12.89
N TRP A 210 -9.22 14.93 -11.61
CA TRP A 210 -8.08 14.74 -10.73
C TRP A 210 -8.57 14.23 -9.37
N THR A 211 -7.66 13.67 -8.59
CA THR A 211 -7.92 13.24 -7.21
C THR A 211 -6.90 13.87 -6.26
N LEU A 212 -7.35 14.08 -5.03
CA LEU A 212 -6.51 14.46 -3.91
C LEU A 212 -6.89 13.56 -2.74
N MET A 213 -6.30 12.37 -2.71
CA MET A 213 -6.64 11.33 -1.76
C MET A 213 -5.98 11.60 -0.40
N PRO A 214 -6.73 11.78 0.70
CA PRO A 214 -6.14 11.81 2.04
C PRO A 214 -5.76 10.39 2.47
N LEU A 215 -4.52 10.22 2.91
CA LEU A 215 -4.00 9.03 3.59
C LEU A 215 -3.74 9.36 5.06
N LEU A 216 -4.13 8.44 5.93
CA LEU A 216 -3.91 8.51 7.36
C LEU A 216 -2.48 8.10 7.70
N LEU A 217 -1.68 9.03 8.23
CA LEU A 217 -0.27 8.79 8.55
C LEU A 217 -0.05 8.17 9.93
N ARG A 218 -1.01 8.37 10.83
CA ARG A 218 -0.88 8.00 12.25
C ARG A 218 -2.13 7.24 12.71
N PRO A 219 -2.42 6.08 12.12
CA PRO A 219 -3.55 5.27 12.56
C PRO A 219 -3.39 4.91 14.04
N ARG A 220 -4.50 4.89 14.77
CA ARG A 220 -4.61 4.30 16.11
C ARG A 220 -4.99 2.83 16.03
N SER A 221 -5.72 2.45 14.99
CA SER A 221 -6.04 1.05 14.71
C SER A 221 -4.78 0.19 14.63
N ARG A 222 -4.84 -1.02 15.17
CA ARG A 222 -3.75 -2.00 15.15
C ARG A 222 -4.26 -3.34 14.69
N GLY A 223 -3.53 -3.90 13.75
CA GLY A 223 -3.76 -5.22 13.21
C GLY A 223 -2.78 -6.28 13.73
N TRP A 224 -2.83 -7.44 13.09
CA TRP A 224 -1.94 -8.55 13.35
C TRP A 224 -1.64 -9.37 12.09
N VAL A 225 -0.58 -10.18 12.18
CA VAL A 225 -0.18 -11.25 11.26
C VAL A 225 -0.06 -12.55 12.07
N ARG A 226 -0.75 -13.61 11.63
CA ARG A 226 -0.82 -14.89 12.34
C ARG A 226 -0.52 -16.06 11.41
N LEU A 227 -0.15 -17.19 11.99
CA LEU A 227 -0.01 -18.41 11.22
C LEU A 227 -1.38 -18.91 10.76
N GLN A 228 -1.47 -19.30 9.49
CA GLN A 228 -2.60 -20.07 8.97
C GLN A 228 -2.40 -21.58 9.22
N SER A 229 -1.16 -22.04 9.12
CA SER A 229 -0.74 -23.43 9.35
C SER A 229 0.73 -23.48 9.80
N ALA A 230 1.25 -24.69 10.04
CA ALA A 230 2.68 -24.92 10.27
C ALA A 230 3.52 -24.98 8.97
N SER A 231 2.89 -24.87 7.80
CA SER A 231 3.58 -24.85 6.51
C SER A 231 4.22 -23.48 6.27
N PRO A 232 5.52 -23.43 5.92
CA PRO A 232 6.19 -22.18 5.53
C PRO A 232 5.76 -21.65 4.15
N PHE A 233 4.95 -22.41 3.41
CA PHE A 233 4.48 -22.07 2.05
C PHE A 233 3.06 -21.51 2.04
N ASP A 234 2.33 -21.67 3.13
CA ASP A 234 0.98 -21.14 3.25
C ASP A 234 1.09 -19.65 3.62
N ALA A 235 0.28 -18.81 3.00
CA ALA A 235 0.26 -17.39 3.34
C ALA A 235 -0.20 -17.21 4.81
N PRO A 236 0.38 -16.26 5.56
CA PRO A 236 -0.13 -15.98 6.90
C PRO A 236 -1.50 -15.31 6.82
N LEU A 237 -2.28 -15.44 7.88
CA LEU A 237 -3.50 -14.66 8.05
C LEU A 237 -3.12 -13.22 8.40
N ILE A 238 -3.70 -12.25 7.70
CA ILE A 238 -3.43 -10.82 7.88
C ILE A 238 -4.74 -10.13 8.22
N ASN A 239 -4.76 -9.41 9.33
CA ASN A 239 -5.86 -8.53 9.67
C ASN A 239 -5.28 -7.15 9.99
N ALA A 240 -5.43 -6.19 9.08
CA ALA A 240 -4.98 -4.82 9.32
C ALA A 240 -5.85 -4.07 10.34
N ASN A 241 -7.09 -4.55 10.54
CA ASN A 241 -8.05 -4.00 11.49
C ASN A 241 -8.32 -2.51 11.23
N TYR A 242 -8.41 -2.11 9.96
CA TYR A 242 -8.63 -0.71 9.57
C TYR A 242 -9.89 -0.16 10.22
N PHE A 243 -9.79 1.09 10.69
CA PHE A 243 -10.92 1.84 11.24
C PHE A 243 -11.59 1.20 12.47
N ALA A 244 -10.84 0.37 13.21
CA ALA A 244 -11.26 -0.15 14.50
C ALA A 244 -11.35 0.97 15.56
N ASP A 245 -10.50 1.99 15.44
CA ASP A 245 -10.61 3.23 16.21
C ASP A 245 -11.32 4.29 15.36
N GLN A 246 -12.42 4.85 15.89
CA GLN A 246 -13.21 5.87 15.21
C GLN A 246 -12.42 7.15 14.93
N PHE A 247 -11.38 7.44 15.71
CA PHE A 247 -10.51 8.60 15.51
C PHE A 247 -9.86 8.57 14.11
N ASP A 248 -9.51 7.39 13.61
CA ASP A 248 -8.88 7.24 12.29
C ASP A 248 -9.80 7.71 11.17
N VAL A 249 -11.09 7.40 11.27
CA VAL A 249 -12.11 7.84 10.31
C VAL A 249 -12.36 9.33 10.45
N GLN A 250 -12.47 9.85 11.67
CA GLN A 250 -12.65 11.29 11.91
C GLN A 250 -11.51 12.11 11.31
N THR A 251 -10.25 11.66 11.45
CA THR A 251 -9.09 12.31 10.83
C THR A 251 -9.18 12.30 9.31
N LEU A 252 -9.58 11.19 8.69
CA LEU A 252 -9.78 11.13 7.23
C LEU A 252 -10.93 12.00 6.75
N VAL A 253 -12.04 12.12 7.51
CA VAL A 253 -13.15 13.04 7.20
C VAL A 253 -12.64 14.49 7.17
N GLU A 254 -11.82 14.89 8.15
CA GLU A 254 -11.21 16.23 8.13
C GLU A 254 -10.23 16.40 6.96
N GLY A 255 -9.47 15.34 6.61
CA GLY A 255 -8.64 15.31 5.40
C GLY A 255 -9.46 15.51 4.12
N ALA A 256 -10.62 14.87 3.99
CA ALA A 256 -11.53 15.03 2.85
C ALA A 256 -12.05 16.47 2.74
N LYS A 257 -12.44 17.09 3.86
CA LYS A 257 -12.87 18.50 3.91
C LYS A 257 -11.75 19.44 3.45
N ILE A 258 -10.51 19.21 3.89
CA ILE A 258 -9.35 19.98 3.43
C ILE A 258 -9.16 19.82 1.91
N ALA A 259 -9.23 18.59 1.39
CA ALA A 259 -9.09 18.35 -0.05
C ALA A 259 -10.16 19.07 -0.87
N ILE A 260 -11.43 19.04 -0.42
CA ILE A 260 -12.52 19.76 -1.07
C ILE A 260 -12.26 21.27 -1.06
N LYS A 261 -11.86 21.83 0.08
CA LYS A 261 -11.52 23.26 0.19
C LYS A 261 -10.37 23.66 -0.76
N ILE A 262 -9.36 22.81 -0.90
CA ILE A 262 -8.27 23.02 -1.86
C ILE A 262 -8.81 23.03 -3.29
N SER A 263 -9.72 22.11 -3.63
CA SER A 263 -10.30 22.02 -4.98
C SER A 263 -11.12 23.25 -5.40
N GLU A 264 -11.57 24.05 -4.44
CA GLU A 264 -12.36 25.27 -4.63
C GLU A 264 -11.51 26.55 -4.60
N ALA A 265 -10.20 26.43 -4.32
CA ALA A 265 -9.29 27.57 -4.26
C ALA A 265 -9.20 28.29 -5.62
N GLN A 266 -8.84 29.58 -5.59
CA GLN A 266 -8.79 30.43 -6.79
C GLN A 266 -7.93 29.83 -7.92
N ALA A 267 -6.82 29.17 -7.58
CA ALA A 267 -5.94 28.52 -8.55
C ALA A 267 -6.62 27.39 -9.35
N PHE A 268 -7.66 26.74 -8.79
CA PHE A 268 -8.39 25.65 -9.44
C PHE A 268 -9.59 26.12 -10.27
N LYS A 269 -10.04 27.37 -10.09
CA LYS A 269 -11.18 27.92 -10.85
C LYS A 269 -10.91 27.97 -12.35
N GLN A 270 -9.67 28.24 -12.76
CA GLN A 270 -9.28 28.25 -14.18
C GLN A 270 -9.48 26.90 -14.89
N PHE A 271 -9.55 25.80 -14.13
CA PHE A 271 -9.77 24.45 -14.66
C PHE A 271 -11.24 24.00 -14.57
N GLY A 272 -12.14 24.82 -14.00
CA GLY A 272 -13.53 24.40 -13.74
C GLY A 272 -13.63 23.26 -12.72
N SER A 273 -12.67 23.17 -11.80
CA SER A 273 -12.60 22.10 -10.80
C SER A 273 -13.86 22.04 -9.95
N ARG A 274 -14.45 20.86 -9.83
CA ARG A 274 -15.64 20.63 -8.99
C ARG A 274 -15.71 19.19 -8.50
N LEU A 275 -16.15 19.03 -7.26
CA LEU A 275 -16.38 17.72 -6.67
C LEU A 275 -17.36 16.89 -7.51
N HIS A 276 -17.05 15.62 -7.73
CA HIS A 276 -17.94 14.66 -8.37
C HIS A 276 -19.12 14.33 -7.46
N ARG A 277 -20.35 14.56 -7.95
CA ARG A 277 -21.57 14.59 -7.11
C ARG A 277 -22.42 13.34 -7.13
N ILE A 278 -22.06 12.30 -7.88
CA ILE A 278 -22.83 11.05 -7.85
C ILE A 278 -22.51 10.33 -6.52
N PRO A 279 -23.51 10.13 -5.63
CA PRO A 279 -23.27 9.53 -4.33
C PRO A 279 -22.99 8.03 -4.44
N PHE A 280 -22.20 7.51 -3.51
CA PHE A 280 -21.96 6.07 -3.38
C PHE A 280 -23.27 5.34 -3.05
N PRO A 281 -23.62 4.24 -3.75
CA PRO A 281 -24.90 3.54 -3.56
C PRO A 281 -25.19 3.16 -2.10
N ASN A 282 -24.20 2.65 -1.39
CA ASN A 282 -24.27 2.21 0.01
C ASN A 282 -24.25 3.36 1.04
N CYS A 283 -24.13 4.61 0.59
CA CYS A 283 -24.07 5.80 1.46
C CYS A 283 -25.24 6.77 1.24
N ARG A 284 -26.22 6.42 0.40
CA ARG A 284 -27.36 7.29 0.03
C ARG A 284 -28.27 7.66 1.20
N GLN A 285 -28.28 6.87 2.26
CA GLN A 285 -29.01 7.14 3.50
C GLN A 285 -28.48 8.37 4.25
N HIS A 286 -27.26 8.83 3.94
CA HIS A 286 -26.68 10.02 4.54
C HIS A 286 -26.82 11.22 3.59
N LYS A 287 -27.09 12.40 4.15
CA LYS A 287 -27.07 13.66 3.38
C LYS A 287 -25.71 13.79 2.69
N TYR A 288 -25.72 13.95 1.37
CA TYR A 288 -24.49 14.07 0.58
C TYR A 288 -23.58 15.17 1.14
N ALA A 289 -22.28 14.90 1.15
CA ALA A 289 -21.22 15.76 1.70
C ALA A 289 -21.31 16.08 3.22
N SER A 290 -22.18 15.40 3.98
CA SER A 290 -22.12 15.42 5.44
C SER A 290 -20.99 14.55 5.99
N ASP A 291 -20.61 14.75 7.25
CA ASP A 291 -19.60 13.93 7.93
C ASP A 291 -19.96 12.44 7.92
N LYS A 292 -21.25 12.11 8.11
CA LYS A 292 -21.74 10.72 8.03
C LYS A 292 -21.61 10.13 6.63
N TYR A 293 -21.81 10.94 5.59
CA TYR A 293 -21.59 10.50 4.21
C TYR A 293 -20.10 10.22 3.96
N TRP A 294 -19.21 11.11 4.41
CA TRP A 294 -17.76 10.93 4.23
C TRP A 294 -17.23 9.73 5.00
N GLU A 295 -17.70 9.52 6.23
CA GLU A 295 -17.40 8.29 6.97
C GLU A 295 -17.82 7.03 6.23
N CYS A 296 -19.05 6.98 5.70
CA CYS A 296 -19.51 5.85 4.91
C CYS A 296 -18.64 5.64 3.66
N HIS A 297 -18.32 6.71 2.93
CA HIS A 297 -17.43 6.66 1.77
C HIS A 297 -16.06 6.07 2.15
N ILE A 298 -15.42 6.58 3.21
CA ILE A 298 -14.10 6.12 3.67
C ILE A 298 -14.09 4.61 3.98
N ARG A 299 -15.20 4.06 4.46
CA ARG A 299 -15.35 2.65 4.84
C ARG A 299 -15.77 1.73 3.66
N THR A 300 -16.02 2.28 2.47
CA THR A 300 -16.45 1.53 1.27
C THR A 300 -15.25 1.06 0.46
#